data_AF-W9X2S3-F1
#
_entry.id   AF-W9X2S3-F1
#
_cell.length_a   1.000
_cell.length_b   1.000
_cell.length_c   1.000
_cell.angle_alpha   90.00
_cell.angle_beta   90.00
_cell.angle_gamma   90.00
#
_symmetry.space_group_name_H-M   'P 1'
#
loop_
_entity.id
_entity.type
_entity.pdbx_description
1 polymer ?
#
loop_
_entity_poly.entity_id
_entity_poly.type
_entity_poly.pdbx_seq_one_letter_code
_entity_poly.pdbx_strand_id
1 'polypeptide(L)'
;MANRSPESMTRQHTHDIELGVSEVLQRHITRHVVAPKPVSQRKLNFEHKRPRILREMMAEATGVFFYVFPGIASVASFTLATTNGVGAAVGIPVFGSLFQIGCAFAMGIAFAIITCAPTSGGHFNPAITICFAIWQGFPWKKVPHYIFSQIFGAFIAGLFLMACYWPQIQAAKAIDIKEHGTAVYNGGVASIFCTFPNPDQSNQGYLFFQEFFVDSYIGILIWACLDPANPFVSPVSAPFTIGLVYAAMVWGFAGNSISTNLARDLGTRIVAAIFFGGEAFSFDNGYSWISILVNIPATIFATGYYEFLMRDSLQKIHKGHAEHEEGEEGLSRYLSKVTGMDVPSATERGAMNAANGIIEKQF
;
A
#
# COMPACT_ATOMS: atom_id res chain seq x y z
N MET A 1 78.87 17.49 -21.10
CA MET A 1 78.35 16.56 -22.13
C MET A 1 78.05 15.23 -21.46
N ALA A 2 76.78 14.92 -21.20
CA ALA A 2 76.33 13.56 -20.90
C ALA A 2 74.80 13.47 -21.12
N ASN A 3 74.44 12.46 -21.91
CA ASN A 3 73.17 12.05 -22.48
C ASN A 3 71.86 12.34 -21.72
N ARG A 4 70.89 12.89 -22.47
CA ARG A 4 69.45 12.61 -22.28
C ARG A 4 69.13 11.25 -22.93
N SER A 5 68.42 10.38 -22.21
CA SER A 5 67.67 9.25 -22.78
C SER A 5 66.23 9.27 -22.22
N PRO A 6 65.26 8.68 -22.94
CA PRO A 6 63.88 9.16 -22.97
C PRO A 6 62.97 8.53 -21.90
N GLU A 7 61.89 9.25 -21.61
CA GLU A 7 60.73 8.88 -20.79
C GLU A 7 60.29 7.43 -21.05
N SER A 8 60.52 6.54 -20.09
CA SER A 8 59.83 5.26 -20.03
C SER A 8 58.45 5.49 -19.43
N MET A 9 57.43 5.61 -20.28
CA MET A 9 56.05 5.39 -19.91
C MET A 9 55.94 4.00 -19.28
N THR A 10 56.00 3.96 -17.95
CA THR A 10 55.82 2.72 -17.19
C THR A 10 54.33 2.41 -17.24
N ARG A 11 54.00 1.37 -18.01
CA ARG A 11 52.67 0.80 -18.15
C ARG A 11 52.11 0.53 -16.75
N GLN A 12 51.11 1.29 -16.30
CA GLN A 12 50.39 0.96 -15.07
C GLN A 12 49.80 -0.44 -15.25
N HIS A 13 50.15 -1.35 -14.34
CA HIS A 13 49.56 -2.68 -14.29
C HIS A 13 48.05 -2.51 -14.05
N THR A 14 47.25 -3.18 -14.86
CA THR A 14 45.78 -3.11 -14.91
C THR A 14 45.09 -3.71 -13.67
N HIS A 15 45.81 -3.87 -12.55
CA HIS A 15 45.35 -4.54 -11.33
C HIS A 15 45.58 -3.72 -10.04
N ASP A 16 46.10 -2.48 -10.12
CA ASP A 16 46.42 -1.69 -8.92
C ASP A 16 45.48 -0.52 -8.62
N ILE A 17 44.31 -0.43 -9.27
CA ILE A 17 43.29 0.56 -8.90
C ILE A 17 41.93 -0.13 -8.86
N GLU A 18 41.54 -0.57 -7.66
CA GLU A 18 40.18 -0.46 -7.08
C GLU A 18 40.15 -1.16 -5.71
N LEU A 19 41.04 -0.74 -4.79
CA LEU A 19 40.72 -0.81 -3.36
C LEU A 19 39.55 0.16 -3.16
N GLY A 20 38.33 -0.34 -3.31
CA GLY A 20 37.11 0.44 -3.29
C GLY A 20 37.03 1.29 -2.03
N VAL A 21 36.54 2.52 -2.17
CA VAL A 21 36.23 3.42 -1.04
C VAL A 21 35.43 2.70 0.06
N SER A 22 34.63 1.70 -0.31
CA SER A 22 33.93 0.75 0.55
C SER A 22 34.83 -0.03 1.52
N GLU A 23 35.98 -0.52 1.07
CA GLU A 23 36.94 -1.29 1.87
C GLU A 23 37.71 -0.41 2.86
N VAL A 24 38.03 0.83 2.44
CA VAL A 24 38.67 1.84 3.29
C VAL A 24 37.70 2.33 4.38
N LEU A 25 36.41 2.50 4.04
CA LEU A 25 35.36 2.83 4.99
C LEU A 25 35.04 1.66 5.95
N GLN A 26 35.08 0.41 5.49
CA GLN A 26 34.85 -0.76 6.34
C GLN A 26 35.94 -0.95 7.40
N ARG A 27 37.21 -0.63 7.11
CA ARG A 27 38.31 -0.78 8.09
C ARG A 27 38.21 0.18 9.29
N HIS A 28 37.43 1.26 9.22
CA HIS A 28 37.37 2.28 10.27
C HIS A 28 36.04 2.36 11.04
N ILE A 29 35.07 1.49 10.75
CA ILE A 29 33.82 1.43 11.53
C ILE A 29 33.84 0.18 12.39
N THR A 30 34.46 0.27 13.57
CA THR A 30 34.17 -0.66 14.67
C THR A 30 32.72 -0.41 15.07
N ARG A 31 31.78 -1.15 14.46
CA ARG A 31 30.37 -1.09 14.81
C ARG A 31 30.27 -1.51 16.28
N HIS A 32 30.03 -0.56 17.17
CA HIS A 32 29.78 -0.85 18.57
C HIS A 32 28.44 -1.59 18.66
N VAL A 33 28.48 -2.92 18.52
CA VAL A 33 27.31 -3.79 18.63
C VAL A 33 26.95 -3.86 20.11
N VAL A 34 26.04 -2.97 20.52
CA VAL A 34 25.45 -3.04 21.86
C VAL A 34 24.74 -4.38 21.99
N ALA A 35 25.11 -5.17 23.00
CA ALA A 35 24.47 -6.46 23.26
C ALA A 35 22.95 -6.25 23.44
N PRO A 36 22.10 -7.05 22.78
CA PRO A 36 20.66 -6.91 22.91
C PRO A 36 20.23 -7.12 24.36
N LYS A 37 19.39 -6.22 24.88
CA LYS A 37 18.87 -6.33 26.24
C LYS A 37 18.03 -7.61 26.38
N PRO A 38 18.19 -8.41 27.45
CA PRO A 38 17.37 -9.59 27.67
C PRO A 38 15.89 -9.20 27.85
N VAL A 39 14.99 -10.01 27.30
CA VAL A 39 13.55 -9.81 27.43
C VAL A 39 13.07 -10.34 28.78
N SER A 40 12.29 -9.55 29.51
CA SER A 40 11.79 -9.95 30.83
C SER A 40 10.68 -11.00 30.73
N GLN A 41 10.62 -11.93 31.69
CA GLN A 41 9.56 -12.94 31.76
C GLN A 41 8.16 -12.30 31.85
N ARG A 42 8.04 -11.15 32.51
CA ARG A 42 6.78 -10.38 32.57
C ARG A 42 6.29 -10.00 31.18
N LYS A 43 7.18 -9.56 30.30
CA LYS A 43 6.86 -9.20 28.91
C LYS A 43 6.43 -10.44 28.12
N LEU A 44 7.15 -11.56 28.24
CA LEU A 44 6.79 -12.81 27.57
C LEU A 44 5.42 -13.33 28.02
N ASN A 45 5.14 -13.30 29.33
CA ASN A 45 3.84 -13.73 29.88
C ASN A 45 2.69 -12.86 29.36
N PHE A 46 2.90 -11.54 29.25
CA PHE A 46 1.94 -10.63 28.63
C PHE A 46 1.73 -10.96 27.13
N GLU A 47 2.82 -11.18 26.39
CA GLU A 47 2.76 -11.53 24.96
C GLU A 47 2.09 -12.87 24.69
N HIS A 48 2.19 -13.84 25.61
CA HIS A 48 1.53 -15.13 25.52
C HIS A 48 0.02 -15.03 25.86
N LYS A 49 -0.35 -14.21 26.85
CA LYS A 49 -1.75 -14.04 27.28
C LYS A 49 -2.61 -13.26 26.29
N ARG A 50 -2.03 -12.36 25.47
CA ARG A 50 -2.82 -11.55 24.53
C ARG A 50 -3.36 -12.42 23.38
N PRO A 51 -4.66 -12.33 23.04
CA PRO A 51 -5.20 -13.01 21.86
C PRO A 51 -4.48 -12.52 20.60
N ARG A 52 -4.03 -13.45 19.74
CA ARG A 52 -3.35 -13.09 18.48
C ARG A 52 -4.24 -12.24 17.58
N ILE A 53 -5.53 -12.56 17.50
CA ILE A 53 -6.50 -11.80 16.70
C ILE A 53 -6.63 -10.34 17.16
N LEU A 54 -6.55 -10.07 18.47
CA LEU A 54 -6.60 -8.69 18.97
C LEU A 54 -5.36 -7.91 18.50
N ARG A 55 -4.19 -8.55 18.47
CA ARG A 55 -2.95 -7.93 17.97
C ARG A 55 -3.05 -7.62 16.48
N GLU A 56 -3.63 -8.53 15.71
CA GLU A 56 -3.87 -8.36 14.27
C GLU A 56 -4.88 -7.21 14.02
N MET A 57 -6.01 -7.19 14.73
CA MET A 57 -7.01 -6.12 14.64
C MET A 57 -6.44 -4.75 15.00
N MET A 58 -5.63 -4.65 16.06
CA MET A 58 -4.98 -3.40 16.43
C MET A 58 -3.98 -2.94 15.36
N ALA A 59 -3.25 -3.86 14.75
CA ALA A 59 -2.34 -3.54 13.64
C ALA A 59 -3.10 -3.10 12.38
N GLU A 60 -4.21 -3.74 12.03
CA GLU A 60 -5.08 -3.30 10.93
C GLU A 60 -5.67 -1.90 11.18
N ALA A 61 -6.23 -1.65 12.37
CA ALA A 61 -6.75 -0.34 12.73
C ALA A 61 -5.67 0.75 12.71
N THR A 62 -4.49 0.45 13.25
CA THR A 62 -3.34 1.39 13.27
C THR A 62 -2.82 1.66 11.86
N GLY A 63 -2.73 0.62 11.03
CA GLY A 63 -2.30 0.78 9.64
C GLY A 63 -3.27 1.63 8.83
N VAL A 64 -4.58 1.41 8.97
CA VAL A 64 -5.58 2.27 8.33
C VAL A 64 -5.47 3.71 8.83
N PHE A 65 -5.31 3.91 10.15
CA PHE A 65 -5.10 5.24 10.71
C PHE A 65 -3.87 5.94 10.10
N PHE A 66 -2.74 5.23 9.94
CA PHE A 66 -1.49 5.78 9.43
C PHE A 66 -1.56 6.30 8.00
N TYR A 67 -2.43 5.77 7.15
CA TYR A 67 -2.58 6.32 5.80
C TYR A 67 -3.79 7.24 5.66
N VAL A 68 -4.89 6.95 6.36
CA VAL A 68 -6.08 7.80 6.30
C VAL A 68 -5.78 9.15 6.91
N PHE A 69 -5.23 9.23 8.13
CA PHE A 69 -5.01 10.49 8.84
C PHE A 69 -4.17 11.51 8.06
N PRO A 70 -2.92 11.22 7.63
CA PRO A 70 -2.14 12.19 6.85
C PRO A 70 -2.77 12.47 5.49
N GLY A 71 -3.45 11.50 4.88
CA GLY A 71 -4.20 11.68 3.64
C GLY A 71 -5.30 12.74 3.78
N ILE A 72 -6.25 12.53 4.71
CA ILE A 72 -7.35 13.47 4.95
C ILE A 72 -6.87 14.80 5.56
N ALA A 73 -5.75 14.81 6.30
CA ALA A 73 -5.13 16.05 6.77
C ALA A 73 -4.55 16.88 5.62
N SER A 74 -3.95 16.21 4.62
CA SER A 74 -3.49 16.87 3.39
C SER A 74 -4.66 17.43 2.59
N VAL A 75 -5.78 16.68 2.50
CA VAL A 75 -7.03 17.19 1.90
C VAL A 75 -7.56 18.38 2.68
N ALA A 76 -7.59 18.32 4.02
CA ALA A 76 -8.03 19.44 4.86
C ALA A 76 -7.20 20.69 4.63
N SER A 77 -5.88 20.56 4.63
CA SER A 77 -4.96 21.66 4.33
C SER A 77 -5.24 22.28 2.97
N PHE A 78 -5.51 21.47 1.94
CA PHE A 78 -5.79 21.94 0.59
C PHE A 78 -7.18 22.61 0.48
N THR A 79 -8.24 21.96 0.96
CA THR A 79 -9.63 22.44 0.88
C THR A 79 -9.83 23.71 1.72
N LEU A 80 -9.27 23.77 2.92
CA LEU A 80 -9.40 24.96 3.76
C LEU A 80 -8.61 26.17 3.21
N ALA A 81 -7.59 25.93 2.38
CA ALA A 81 -6.77 26.98 1.77
C ALA A 81 -7.29 27.44 0.40
N THR A 82 -7.91 26.57 -0.40
CA THR A 82 -8.26 26.85 -1.80
C THR A 82 -9.75 27.12 -2.03
N THR A 83 -10.64 26.37 -1.38
CA THR A 83 -12.09 26.46 -1.63
C THR A 83 -12.82 27.27 -0.59
N ASN A 84 -12.28 27.38 0.62
CA ASN A 84 -12.85 28.19 1.68
C ASN A 84 -12.15 29.54 1.76
N GLY A 85 -12.88 30.65 1.59
CA GLY A 85 -12.37 32.02 1.78
C GLY A 85 -11.73 32.30 3.15
N VAL A 86 -11.77 31.33 4.08
CA VAL A 86 -11.05 31.30 5.36
C VAL A 86 -9.53 31.44 5.17
N GLY A 87 -8.92 30.75 4.20
CA GLY A 87 -7.46 30.90 3.94
C GLY A 87 -7.09 32.34 3.60
N ALA A 88 -7.89 32.98 2.75
CA ALA A 88 -7.77 34.39 2.39
C ALA A 88 -8.12 35.34 3.55
N ALA A 89 -9.12 35.01 4.38
CA ALA A 89 -9.57 35.82 5.51
C ALA A 89 -8.64 35.75 6.73
N VAL A 90 -7.91 34.65 6.91
CA VAL A 90 -6.95 34.42 8.02
C VAL A 90 -5.51 34.72 7.59
N GLY A 91 -5.28 35.13 6.34
CA GLY A 91 -3.96 35.54 5.84
C GLY A 91 -2.96 34.38 5.71
N ILE A 92 -3.46 33.14 5.55
CA ILE A 92 -2.63 31.96 5.37
C ILE A 92 -2.39 31.77 3.86
N PRO A 93 -1.13 31.74 3.38
CA PRO A 93 -0.83 31.44 1.98
C PRO A 93 -1.48 30.12 1.52
N VAL A 94 -1.84 30.02 0.25
CA VAL A 94 -2.38 28.76 -0.31
C VAL A 94 -1.28 27.70 -0.24
N PHE A 95 -1.47 26.69 0.62
CA PHE A 95 -0.59 25.53 0.72
C PHE A 95 -1.36 24.27 0.27
N GLY A 96 -0.96 23.68 -0.85
CA GLY A 96 -1.41 22.36 -1.25
C GLY A 96 -1.62 22.17 -2.74
N SER A 97 -1.59 20.91 -3.16
CA SER A 97 -1.92 20.46 -4.51
C SER A 97 -2.39 19.01 -4.46
N LEU A 98 -3.03 18.52 -5.53
CA LEU A 98 -3.33 17.09 -5.65
C LEU A 98 -2.05 16.23 -5.52
N PHE A 99 -0.90 16.75 -5.97
CA PHE A 99 0.40 16.09 -5.79
C PHE A 99 0.70 15.84 -4.30
N GLN A 100 0.56 16.86 -3.46
CA GLN A 100 0.73 16.75 -2.01
C GLN A 100 -0.21 15.72 -1.38
N ILE A 101 -1.48 15.68 -1.80
CA ILE A 101 -2.47 14.73 -1.30
C ILE A 101 -2.04 13.30 -1.62
N GLY A 102 -1.67 13.02 -2.88
CA GLY A 102 -1.21 11.68 -3.26
C GLY A 102 0.08 11.29 -2.55
N CYS A 103 1.04 12.21 -2.36
CA CYS A 103 2.25 11.94 -1.58
C CYS A 103 1.94 11.61 -0.11
N ALA A 104 0.99 12.30 0.52
CA ALA A 104 0.61 12.05 1.91
C ALA A 104 -0.02 10.65 2.07
N PHE A 105 -0.92 10.28 1.17
CA PHE A 105 -1.47 8.92 1.11
C PHE A 105 -0.37 7.88 0.86
N ALA A 106 0.52 8.11 -0.11
CA ALA A 106 1.60 7.19 -0.46
C ALA A 106 2.52 6.87 0.71
N MET A 107 3.01 7.92 1.39
CA MET A 107 3.89 7.77 2.54
C MET A 107 3.16 7.12 3.71
N GLY A 108 1.90 7.49 3.94
CA GLY A 108 1.06 6.87 4.96
C GLY A 108 0.86 5.38 4.73
N ILE A 109 0.61 4.96 3.48
CA ILE A 109 0.50 3.53 3.10
C ILE A 109 1.83 2.81 3.33
N ALA A 110 2.95 3.39 2.91
CA ALA A 110 4.28 2.80 3.14
C ALA A 110 4.54 2.60 4.65
N PHE A 111 4.24 3.60 5.47
CA PHE A 111 4.39 3.51 6.93
C PHE A 111 3.45 2.50 7.57
N ALA A 112 2.20 2.41 7.09
CA ALA A 112 1.24 1.40 7.51
C ALA A 112 1.79 -0.01 7.26
N ILE A 113 2.28 -0.29 6.05
CA ILE A 113 2.85 -1.59 5.69
C ILE A 113 4.10 -1.88 6.52
N ILE A 114 5.07 -0.97 6.56
CA ILE A 114 6.34 -1.17 7.30
C ILE A 114 6.08 -1.46 8.79
N THR A 115 5.12 -0.75 9.40
CA THR A 115 4.87 -0.86 10.84
C THR A 115 3.96 -2.02 11.20
N CYS A 116 2.90 -2.23 10.42
CA CYS A 116 1.77 -3.08 10.83
C CYS A 116 1.69 -4.41 10.06
N ALA A 117 2.22 -4.48 8.83
CA ALA A 117 2.18 -5.72 8.04
C ALA A 117 2.87 -6.92 8.70
N PRO A 118 4.02 -6.79 9.40
CA PRO A 118 4.63 -7.90 10.13
C PRO A 118 3.74 -8.50 11.23
N THR A 119 2.70 -7.77 11.65
CA THR A 119 1.79 -8.18 12.71
C THR A 119 0.48 -8.76 12.17
N SER A 120 -0.15 -8.12 11.18
CA SER A 120 -1.47 -8.51 10.66
C SER A 120 -1.48 -9.13 9.26
N GLY A 121 -0.37 -9.03 8.51
CA GLY A 121 -0.34 -9.27 7.06
C GLY A 121 -0.57 -8.00 6.23
N GLY A 122 -1.00 -6.91 6.87
CA GLY A 122 -1.06 -5.58 6.29
C GLY A 122 -2.11 -5.40 5.19
N HIS A 123 -3.36 -5.77 5.48
CA HIS A 123 -4.41 -5.71 4.48
C HIS A 123 -4.91 -4.27 4.29
N PHE A 124 -5.23 -3.59 5.38
CA PHE A 124 -5.69 -2.19 5.48
C PHE A 124 -6.86 -1.78 4.55
N ASN A 125 -7.48 -2.76 3.90
CA ASN A 125 -8.56 -2.60 2.95
C ASN A 125 -9.47 -3.85 3.03
N PRO A 126 -10.79 -3.68 3.24
CA PRO A 126 -11.75 -4.76 3.22
C PRO A 126 -11.70 -5.59 1.92
N ALA A 127 -11.55 -4.95 0.76
CA ALA A 127 -11.49 -5.64 -0.53
C ALA A 127 -10.25 -6.54 -0.64
N ILE A 128 -9.08 -6.02 -0.22
CA ILE A 128 -7.82 -6.80 -0.16
C ILE A 128 -7.93 -7.96 0.83
N THR A 129 -8.59 -7.75 1.97
CA THR A 129 -8.83 -8.81 2.97
C THR A 129 -9.65 -9.95 2.38
N ILE A 130 -10.68 -9.62 1.60
CA ILE A 130 -11.51 -10.61 0.91
C ILE A 130 -10.69 -11.33 -0.16
N CYS A 131 -9.89 -10.62 -0.97
CA CYS A 131 -9.04 -11.25 -1.97
C CYS A 131 -7.99 -12.18 -1.35
N PHE A 132 -7.40 -11.82 -0.21
CA PHE A 132 -6.51 -12.74 0.52
C PHE A 132 -7.23 -14.00 0.99
N ALA A 133 -8.51 -13.91 1.37
CA ALA A 133 -9.30 -15.07 1.76
C ALA A 133 -9.66 -15.97 0.57
N ILE A 134 -9.87 -15.38 -0.61
CA ILE A 134 -10.16 -16.10 -1.85
C ILE A 134 -8.90 -16.81 -2.38
N TRP A 135 -7.78 -16.10 -2.47
CA TRP A 135 -6.62 -16.55 -3.27
C TRP A 135 -5.41 -17.01 -2.45
N GLN A 136 -5.22 -16.49 -1.23
CA GLN A 136 -4.00 -16.68 -0.44
C GLN A 136 -4.24 -17.46 0.87
N GLY A 137 -5.41 -18.10 1.00
CA GLY A 137 -5.74 -18.95 2.14
C GLY A 137 -5.97 -18.21 3.46
N PHE A 138 -6.24 -16.89 3.43
CA PHE A 138 -6.53 -16.15 4.65
C PHE A 138 -7.84 -16.67 5.31
N PRO A 139 -7.86 -16.94 6.63
CA PRO A 139 -9.01 -17.58 7.25
C PRO A 139 -10.29 -16.71 7.18
N TRP A 140 -11.33 -17.23 6.54
CA TRP A 140 -12.64 -16.55 6.41
C TRP A 140 -13.23 -16.06 7.75
N LYS A 141 -12.98 -16.79 8.85
CA LYS A 141 -13.43 -16.39 10.20
C LYS A 141 -12.79 -15.08 10.69
N LYS A 142 -11.61 -14.71 10.19
CA LYS A 142 -10.91 -13.46 10.55
C LYS A 142 -11.37 -12.27 9.72
N VAL A 143 -11.90 -12.48 8.52
CA VAL A 143 -12.34 -11.42 7.58
C VAL A 143 -13.22 -10.35 8.26
N PRO A 144 -14.34 -10.68 8.94
CA PRO A 144 -15.18 -9.65 9.55
C PRO A 144 -14.48 -8.86 10.67
N HIS A 145 -13.54 -9.49 11.40
CA HIS A 145 -12.75 -8.82 12.42
C HIS A 145 -11.79 -7.79 11.82
N TYR A 146 -11.16 -8.15 10.70
CA TYR A 146 -10.27 -7.26 9.94
C TYR A 146 -11.07 -6.07 9.37
N ILE A 147 -12.17 -6.32 8.67
CA ILE A 147 -13.03 -5.28 8.10
C ILE A 147 -13.50 -4.29 9.18
N PHE A 148 -13.98 -4.81 10.31
CA PHE A 148 -14.38 -3.96 11.44
C PHE A 148 -13.22 -3.10 11.96
N SER A 149 -12.05 -3.71 12.19
CA SER A 149 -10.87 -2.99 12.68
C SER A 149 -10.38 -1.91 11.71
N GLN A 150 -10.46 -2.17 10.41
CA GLN A 150 -10.08 -1.22 9.36
C GLN A 150 -11.03 -0.01 9.35
N ILE A 151 -12.34 -0.25 9.34
CA ILE A 151 -13.35 0.83 9.42
C ILE A 151 -13.14 1.64 10.71
N PHE A 152 -12.88 0.97 11.83
CA PHE A 152 -12.61 1.63 13.10
C PHE A 152 -11.34 2.51 13.04
N GLY A 153 -10.27 2.04 12.41
CA GLY A 153 -9.06 2.84 12.20
C GLY A 153 -9.30 4.13 11.42
N ALA A 154 -10.05 4.05 10.32
CA ALA A 154 -10.43 5.21 9.52
C ALA A 154 -11.37 6.18 10.28
N PHE A 155 -12.32 5.64 11.04
CA PHE A 155 -13.20 6.42 11.91
C PHE A 155 -12.40 7.21 12.95
N ILE A 156 -11.46 6.57 13.64
CA ILE A 156 -10.59 7.27 14.62
C ILE A 156 -9.72 8.34 13.92
N ALA A 157 -9.20 8.07 12.72
CA ALA A 157 -8.46 9.07 11.95
C ALA A 157 -9.32 10.31 11.65
N GLY A 158 -10.58 10.12 11.25
CA GLY A 158 -11.53 11.21 11.03
C GLY A 158 -11.81 12.02 12.30
N LEU A 159 -12.01 11.37 13.45
CA LEU A 159 -12.22 12.06 14.72
C LEU A 159 -10.99 12.88 15.14
N PHE A 160 -9.78 12.33 14.96
CA PHE A 160 -8.54 13.05 15.24
C PHE A 160 -8.38 14.27 14.33
N LEU A 161 -8.71 14.13 13.05
CA LEU A 161 -8.69 15.28 12.14
C LEU A 161 -9.67 16.37 12.60
N MET A 162 -10.92 16.00 12.93
CA MET A 162 -11.91 16.94 13.47
C MET A 162 -11.40 17.66 14.72
N ALA A 163 -10.70 16.96 15.61
CA ALA A 163 -10.10 17.58 16.80
C ALA A 163 -8.97 18.54 16.45
N CYS A 164 -8.09 18.19 15.51
CA CYS A 164 -6.96 19.03 15.10
C CYS A 164 -7.37 20.28 14.31
N TYR A 165 -8.43 20.18 13.51
CA TYR A 165 -8.91 21.24 12.61
C TYR A 165 -10.26 21.85 13.03
N TRP A 166 -10.67 21.63 14.28
CA TRP A 166 -12.01 22.00 14.77
C TRP A 166 -12.43 23.44 14.43
N PRO A 167 -11.67 24.49 14.82
CA PRO A 167 -12.13 25.85 14.55
C PRO A 167 -12.17 26.18 13.05
N GLN A 168 -11.22 25.66 12.27
CA GLN A 168 -11.15 25.91 10.83
C GLN A 168 -12.30 25.22 10.08
N ILE A 169 -12.59 23.97 10.42
CA ILE A 169 -13.70 23.21 9.83
C ILE A 169 -15.05 23.84 10.18
N GLN A 170 -15.23 24.30 11.42
CA GLN A 170 -16.48 24.96 11.82
C GLN A 170 -16.70 26.30 11.10
N ALA A 171 -15.63 27.08 10.91
CA ALA A 171 -15.70 28.32 10.15
C ALA A 171 -16.02 28.06 8.67
N ALA A 172 -15.33 27.13 8.04
CA ALA A 172 -15.57 26.70 6.66
C ALA A 172 -16.99 26.17 6.46
N LYS A 173 -17.48 25.31 7.38
CA LYS A 173 -18.84 24.79 7.35
C LYS A 173 -19.90 25.90 7.34
N ALA A 174 -19.71 26.94 8.15
CA ALA A 174 -20.65 28.05 8.21
C ALA A 174 -20.68 28.86 6.90
N ILE A 175 -19.53 28.98 6.22
CA ILE A 175 -19.42 29.63 4.90
C ILE A 175 -20.11 28.78 3.84
N ASP A 176 -19.80 27.49 3.75
CA ASP A 176 -20.39 26.59 2.77
C ASP A 176 -21.92 26.55 2.86
N ILE A 177 -22.47 26.45 4.08
CA ILE A 177 -23.92 26.50 4.28
C ILE A 177 -24.52 27.84 3.84
N LYS A 178 -23.82 28.95 4.07
CA LYS A 178 -24.30 30.28 3.68
C LYS A 178 -24.26 30.49 2.16
N GLU A 179 -23.21 30.02 1.49
CA GLU A 179 -22.97 30.28 0.06
C GLU A 179 -23.63 29.23 -0.84
N HIS A 180 -23.65 27.97 -0.42
CA HIS A 180 -24.10 26.83 -1.22
C HIS A 180 -25.33 26.12 -0.65
N GLY A 181 -25.79 26.47 0.55
CA GLY A 181 -26.92 25.84 1.24
C GLY A 181 -26.58 24.51 1.92
N THR A 182 -25.42 23.92 1.62
CA THR A 182 -24.90 22.70 2.25
C THR A 182 -23.37 22.74 2.31
N ALA A 183 -22.80 21.96 3.24
CA ALA A 183 -21.37 21.68 3.33
C ALA A 183 -20.97 20.37 2.62
N VAL A 184 -21.95 19.65 2.07
CA VAL A 184 -21.81 18.31 1.46
C VAL A 184 -21.85 18.44 -0.05
N TYR A 185 -20.69 18.54 -0.67
CA TYR A 185 -20.49 18.55 -2.13
C TYR A 185 -18.98 18.39 -2.42
N ASN A 186 -18.61 18.13 -3.68
CA ASN A 186 -17.20 18.05 -4.04
C ASN A 186 -16.49 19.41 -3.87
N GLY A 187 -15.43 19.48 -3.08
CA GLY A 187 -14.72 20.72 -2.76
C GLY A 187 -15.25 21.46 -1.52
N GLY A 188 -16.42 21.09 -1.00
CA GLY A 188 -16.94 21.58 0.28
C GLY A 188 -16.21 20.97 1.47
N VAL A 189 -16.36 21.55 2.66
CA VAL A 189 -15.60 21.12 3.85
C VAL A 189 -15.90 19.67 4.26
N ALA A 190 -17.09 19.13 3.99
CA ALA A 190 -17.37 17.72 4.28
C ALA A 190 -16.56 16.76 3.38
N SER A 191 -16.14 17.21 2.18
CA SER A 191 -15.34 16.41 1.23
C SER A 191 -13.95 16.05 1.75
N ILE A 192 -13.48 16.71 2.81
CA ILE A 192 -12.26 16.38 3.53
C ILE A 192 -12.30 14.94 4.05
N PHE A 193 -13.49 14.49 4.48
CA PHE A 193 -13.67 13.19 5.10
C PHE A 193 -13.94 12.11 4.05
N CYS A 194 -14.88 12.33 3.14
CA CYS A 194 -15.31 11.34 2.17
C CYS A 194 -15.63 12.00 0.83
N THR A 195 -15.61 11.24 -0.26
CA THR A 195 -15.81 11.81 -1.60
C THR A 195 -17.28 12.06 -1.90
N PHE A 196 -17.51 13.05 -2.77
CA PHE A 196 -18.80 13.42 -3.34
C PHE A 196 -18.60 13.75 -4.82
N PRO A 197 -19.53 13.38 -5.71
CA PRO A 197 -19.45 13.65 -7.13
C PRO A 197 -19.51 15.15 -7.45
N ASN A 198 -18.94 15.54 -8.59
CA ASN A 198 -19.10 16.89 -9.14
C ASN A 198 -20.54 17.11 -9.64
N PRO A 199 -21.02 18.38 -9.73
CA PRO A 199 -22.37 18.68 -10.18
C PRO A 199 -22.73 18.14 -11.58
N ASP A 200 -21.76 17.94 -12.45
CA ASP A 200 -21.90 17.38 -13.81
C ASP A 200 -21.84 15.85 -13.84
N GLN A 201 -21.49 15.18 -12.73
CA GLN A 201 -21.31 13.74 -12.63
C GLN A 201 -22.55 12.99 -12.10
N SER A 202 -23.76 13.35 -12.54
CA SER A 202 -25.00 12.70 -12.07
C SER A 202 -25.23 11.27 -12.56
N ASN A 203 -24.45 10.80 -13.54
CA ASN A 203 -24.56 9.44 -14.09
C ASN A 203 -23.89 8.40 -13.18
N GLN A 204 -24.69 7.64 -12.46
CA GLN A 204 -24.23 6.58 -11.55
C GLN A 204 -23.39 5.49 -12.26
N GLY A 205 -23.66 5.19 -13.53
CA GLY A 205 -22.86 4.22 -14.30
C GLY A 205 -21.45 4.75 -14.60
N TYR A 206 -21.31 6.05 -14.82
CA TYR A 206 -20.01 6.70 -14.98
C TYR A 206 -19.22 6.69 -13.66
N LEU A 207 -19.86 7.06 -12.55
CA LEU A 207 -19.26 7.01 -11.21
C LEU A 207 -18.82 5.59 -10.83
N PHE A 208 -19.68 4.60 -11.11
CA PHE A 208 -19.35 3.18 -10.93
C PHE A 208 -18.12 2.79 -11.74
N PHE A 209 -18.10 3.12 -13.05
CA PHE A 209 -16.99 2.77 -13.92
C PHE A 209 -15.67 3.35 -13.42
N GLN A 210 -15.69 4.59 -12.95
CA GLN A 210 -14.50 5.26 -12.48
C GLN A 210 -13.95 4.62 -11.20
N GLU A 211 -14.81 4.39 -10.19
CA GLU A 211 -14.42 3.70 -8.96
C GLU A 211 -13.90 2.29 -9.29
N PHE A 212 -14.64 1.56 -10.13
CA PHE A 212 -14.27 0.21 -10.56
C PHE A 212 -12.92 0.17 -11.28
N PHE A 213 -12.66 1.10 -12.20
CA PHE A 213 -11.41 1.16 -12.94
C PHE A 213 -10.22 1.47 -12.03
N VAL A 214 -10.35 2.49 -11.18
CA VAL A 214 -9.27 2.92 -10.29
C VAL A 214 -8.93 1.82 -9.28
N ASP A 215 -9.92 1.19 -8.68
CA ASP A 215 -9.71 0.07 -7.77
C ASP A 215 -9.13 -1.15 -8.47
N SER A 216 -9.55 -1.41 -9.72
CA SER A 216 -8.97 -2.50 -10.49
C SER A 216 -7.49 -2.26 -10.81
N TYR A 217 -7.13 -1.02 -11.18
CA TYR A 217 -5.75 -0.62 -11.44
C TYR A 217 -4.87 -0.81 -10.19
N ILE A 218 -5.34 -0.32 -9.04
CA ILE A 218 -4.65 -0.48 -7.75
C ILE A 218 -4.52 -1.96 -7.40
N GLY A 219 -5.61 -2.74 -7.52
CA GLY A 219 -5.65 -4.16 -7.21
C GLY A 219 -4.64 -4.98 -8.01
N ILE A 220 -4.55 -4.77 -9.33
CA ILE A 220 -3.59 -5.47 -10.21
C ILE A 220 -2.16 -5.20 -9.76
N LEU A 221 -1.82 -3.94 -9.50
CA LEU A 221 -0.45 -3.57 -9.16
C LEU A 221 -0.06 -3.97 -7.73
N ILE A 222 -1.01 -3.97 -6.78
CA ILE A 222 -0.79 -4.58 -5.46
C ILE A 222 -0.47 -6.07 -5.65
N TRP A 223 -1.27 -6.80 -6.42
CA TRP A 223 -1.03 -8.22 -6.66
C TRP A 223 0.31 -8.49 -7.35
N ALA A 224 0.70 -7.63 -8.29
CA ALA A 224 2.01 -7.67 -8.93
C ALA A 224 3.18 -7.43 -7.95
N CYS A 225 2.99 -6.57 -6.95
CA CYS A 225 3.99 -6.33 -5.90
C CYS A 225 4.10 -7.49 -4.91
N LEU A 226 3.02 -8.26 -4.74
CA LEU A 226 2.97 -9.43 -3.85
C LEU A 226 3.41 -10.72 -4.56
N ASP A 227 3.61 -10.67 -5.88
CA ASP A 227 4.08 -11.82 -6.65
C ASP A 227 5.60 -11.98 -6.51
N PRO A 228 6.09 -13.04 -5.84
CA PRO A 228 7.52 -13.23 -5.67
C PRO A 228 8.23 -13.58 -6.99
N ALA A 229 7.49 -13.93 -8.05
CA ALA A 229 8.07 -14.11 -9.38
C ALA A 229 8.41 -12.78 -10.07
N ASN A 230 7.87 -11.64 -9.61
CA ASN A 230 8.09 -10.34 -10.25
C ASN A 230 9.54 -9.84 -10.02
N PRO A 231 10.35 -9.64 -11.07
CA PRO A 231 11.75 -9.23 -10.93
C PRO A 231 11.92 -7.73 -10.59
N PHE A 232 10.87 -6.91 -10.75
CA PHE A 232 10.97 -5.46 -10.60
C PHE A 232 10.66 -4.96 -9.19
N VAL A 233 10.02 -5.80 -8.36
CA VAL A 233 9.60 -5.42 -7.01
C VAL A 233 10.18 -6.39 -5.99
N SER A 234 11.07 -5.88 -5.14
CA SER A 234 11.55 -6.61 -3.98
C SER A 234 10.58 -6.48 -2.80
N PRO A 235 10.60 -7.40 -1.82
CA PRO A 235 9.81 -7.26 -0.59
C PRO A 235 10.09 -5.96 0.19
N VAL A 236 11.31 -5.43 0.09
CA VAL A 236 11.72 -4.18 0.76
C VAL A 236 11.14 -2.95 0.06
N SER A 237 11.00 -2.99 -1.27
CA SER A 237 10.44 -1.88 -2.06
C SER A 237 8.92 -1.88 -2.12
N ALA A 238 8.27 -3.04 -1.93
CA ALA A 238 6.82 -3.19 -2.03
C ALA A 238 5.99 -2.14 -1.25
N PRO A 239 6.32 -1.75 0.00
CA PRO A 239 5.58 -0.72 0.71
C PRO A 239 5.50 0.62 -0.02
N PHE A 240 6.62 1.06 -0.61
CA PHE A 240 6.71 2.33 -1.31
C PHE A 240 6.08 2.24 -2.70
N THR A 241 6.25 1.12 -3.40
CA THR A 241 5.60 0.89 -4.69
C THR A 241 4.08 0.90 -4.56
N ILE A 242 3.53 0.19 -3.57
CA ILE A 242 2.08 0.18 -3.30
C ILE A 242 1.58 1.58 -2.95
N GLY A 243 2.33 2.34 -2.13
CA GLY A 243 2.01 3.74 -1.85
C GLY A 243 1.98 4.61 -3.11
N LEU A 244 2.97 4.47 -4.01
CA LEU A 244 3.04 5.23 -5.27
C LEU A 244 1.93 4.85 -6.25
N VAL A 245 1.54 3.58 -6.30
CA VAL A 245 0.38 3.11 -7.09
C VAL A 245 -0.88 3.86 -6.67
N TYR A 246 -1.12 3.94 -5.37
CA TYR A 246 -2.25 4.70 -4.84
C TYR A 246 -2.12 6.20 -5.16
N ALA A 247 -0.92 6.77 -5.01
CA ALA A 247 -0.64 8.17 -5.33
C ALA A 247 -0.98 8.52 -6.78
N ALA A 248 -0.59 7.67 -7.73
CA ALA A 248 -0.84 7.86 -9.15
C ALA A 248 -2.34 7.99 -9.45
N MET A 249 -3.17 7.19 -8.79
CA MET A 249 -4.62 7.28 -8.93
C MET A 249 -5.19 8.53 -8.27
N VAL A 250 -4.66 8.94 -7.11
CA VAL A 250 -5.03 10.23 -6.49
C VAL A 250 -4.71 11.39 -7.42
N TRP A 251 -3.51 11.42 -8.01
CA TRP A 251 -3.09 12.52 -8.89
C TRP A 251 -3.92 12.60 -10.17
N GLY A 252 -4.34 11.46 -10.72
CA GLY A 252 -5.14 11.40 -11.94
C GLY A 252 -6.64 11.59 -11.72
N PHE A 253 -7.19 11.12 -10.60
CA PHE A 253 -8.64 10.92 -10.47
C PHE A 253 -9.28 11.52 -9.20
N ALA A 254 -8.50 12.06 -8.24
CA ALA A 254 -9.09 12.63 -7.02
C ALA A 254 -10.06 13.79 -7.31
N GLY A 255 -9.83 14.58 -8.37
CA GLY A 255 -10.75 15.64 -8.80
C GLY A 255 -12.09 15.13 -9.33
N ASN A 256 -12.16 13.85 -9.70
CA ASN A 256 -13.36 13.18 -10.23
C ASN A 256 -13.97 12.20 -9.23
N SER A 257 -13.69 12.33 -7.92
CA SER A 257 -14.39 11.61 -6.84
C SER A 257 -14.11 10.10 -6.77
N ILE A 258 -12.98 9.75 -6.16
CA ILE A 258 -12.58 8.34 -5.93
C ILE A 258 -12.43 8.02 -4.44
N SER A 259 -12.95 6.87 -3.99
CA SER A 259 -12.84 6.43 -2.60
C SER A 259 -11.71 5.41 -2.42
N THR A 260 -11.63 4.45 -3.33
CA THR A 260 -10.62 3.40 -3.47
C THR A 260 -10.49 2.39 -2.32
N ASN A 261 -11.27 2.56 -1.25
CA ASN A 261 -11.22 1.70 -0.08
C ASN A 261 -12.47 1.86 0.80
N LEU A 262 -13.19 0.77 0.99
CA LEU A 262 -14.42 0.72 1.80
C LEU A 262 -14.20 1.27 3.20
N ALA A 263 -13.16 0.82 3.90
CA ALA A 263 -12.90 1.24 5.27
C ALA A 263 -12.54 2.72 5.36
N ARG A 264 -11.72 3.20 4.42
CA ARG A 264 -11.35 4.61 4.31
C ARG A 264 -12.57 5.49 4.16
N ASP A 265 -13.48 5.16 3.25
CA ASP A 265 -14.64 5.98 2.97
C ASP A 265 -15.72 5.82 4.02
N LEU A 266 -16.15 4.60 4.35
CA LEU A 266 -17.20 4.39 5.36
C LEU A 266 -16.79 4.94 6.74
N GLY A 267 -15.55 4.68 7.17
CA GLY A 267 -15.08 5.12 8.49
C GLY A 267 -15.10 6.65 8.64
N THR A 268 -14.56 7.38 7.67
CA THR A 268 -14.56 8.85 7.70
C THR A 268 -15.92 9.43 7.32
N ARG A 269 -16.73 8.76 6.50
CA ARG A 269 -18.10 9.17 6.15
C ARG A 269 -19.03 9.09 7.36
N ILE A 270 -18.83 8.13 8.26
CA ILE A 270 -19.54 8.10 9.56
C ILE A 270 -19.19 9.37 10.35
N VAL A 271 -17.91 9.77 10.40
CA VAL A 271 -17.51 11.04 11.03
C VAL A 271 -18.16 12.23 10.32
N ALA A 272 -18.17 12.24 8.99
CA ALA A 272 -18.84 13.28 8.22
C ALA A 272 -20.34 13.35 8.58
N ALA A 273 -21.02 12.22 8.70
CA ALA A 273 -22.43 12.20 9.08
C ALA A 273 -22.68 12.71 10.51
N ILE A 274 -21.78 12.42 11.46
CA ILE A 274 -21.87 12.94 12.83
C ILE A 274 -21.81 14.48 12.85
N PHE A 275 -20.92 15.08 12.07
CA PHE A 275 -20.65 16.53 12.14
C PHE A 275 -21.38 17.35 11.08
N PHE A 276 -21.74 16.78 9.93
CA PHE A 276 -22.37 17.47 8.80
C PHE A 276 -23.81 16.99 8.51
N GLY A 277 -24.24 15.87 9.10
CA GLY A 277 -25.60 15.34 8.97
C GLY A 277 -25.72 14.19 7.97
N GLY A 278 -26.93 13.60 7.91
CA GLY A 278 -27.21 12.39 7.11
C GLY A 278 -27.04 12.57 5.59
N GLU A 279 -26.96 13.82 5.11
CA GLU A 279 -26.68 14.13 3.71
C GLU A 279 -25.36 13.51 3.23
N ALA A 280 -24.39 13.30 4.13
CA ALA A 280 -23.14 12.59 3.81
C ALA A 280 -23.36 11.18 3.21
N PHE A 281 -24.52 10.55 3.44
CA PHE A 281 -24.88 9.27 2.83
C PHE A 281 -25.88 9.40 1.67
N SER A 282 -26.79 10.38 1.72
CA SER A 282 -27.87 10.53 0.75
C SER A 282 -27.54 11.46 -0.43
N PHE A 283 -26.39 12.14 -0.41
CA PHE A 283 -25.99 13.08 -1.45
C PHE A 283 -25.99 12.44 -2.86
N ASP A 284 -26.45 13.22 -3.83
CA ASP A 284 -26.55 12.88 -5.26
C ASP A 284 -27.04 11.45 -5.55
N ASN A 285 -28.34 11.23 -5.34
CA ASN A 285 -29.01 9.94 -5.56
C ASN A 285 -28.39 8.75 -4.80
N GLY A 286 -27.68 9.03 -3.70
CA GLY A 286 -27.06 8.00 -2.88
C GLY A 286 -25.74 7.49 -3.43
N TYR A 287 -24.86 8.34 -3.97
CA TYR A 287 -23.50 7.97 -4.42
C TYR A 287 -22.70 7.15 -3.39
N SER A 288 -22.98 7.29 -2.09
CA SER A 288 -22.23 6.63 -1.02
C SER A 288 -22.11 5.11 -1.17
N TRP A 289 -23.09 4.41 -1.76
CA TRP A 289 -22.93 2.97 -1.97
C TRP A 289 -21.85 2.65 -3.02
N ILE A 290 -21.66 3.52 -4.02
CA ILE A 290 -20.60 3.39 -5.04
C ILE A 290 -19.25 3.52 -4.35
N SER A 291 -19.03 4.63 -3.64
CA SER A 291 -17.76 4.90 -2.96
C SER A 291 -17.41 3.83 -1.92
N ILE A 292 -18.42 3.29 -1.22
CA ILE A 292 -18.20 2.30 -0.15
C ILE A 292 -17.97 0.91 -0.73
N LEU A 293 -18.78 0.45 -1.69
CA LEU A 293 -18.88 -0.97 -2.02
C LEU A 293 -18.19 -1.37 -3.33
N VAL A 294 -18.02 -0.48 -4.30
CA VAL A 294 -17.56 -0.85 -5.66
C VAL A 294 -16.10 -1.30 -5.68
N ASN A 295 -15.28 -0.84 -4.73
CA ASN A 295 -13.91 -1.33 -4.57
C ASN A 295 -13.81 -2.85 -4.35
N ILE A 296 -14.83 -3.50 -3.76
CA ILE A 296 -14.83 -4.95 -3.53
C ILE A 296 -14.86 -5.73 -4.85
N PRO A 297 -15.92 -5.63 -5.70
CA PRO A 297 -15.96 -6.35 -6.96
C PRO A 297 -14.82 -5.94 -7.90
N ALA A 298 -14.38 -4.68 -7.87
CA ALA A 298 -13.25 -4.21 -8.67
C ALA A 298 -11.93 -4.89 -8.28
N THR A 299 -11.63 -4.97 -6.98
CA THR A 299 -10.42 -5.64 -6.50
C THR A 299 -10.49 -7.15 -6.74
N ILE A 300 -11.66 -7.78 -6.59
CA ILE A 300 -11.85 -9.20 -6.93
C ILE A 300 -11.59 -9.43 -8.42
N PHE A 301 -12.14 -8.58 -9.29
CA PHE A 301 -11.88 -8.63 -10.73
C PHE A 301 -10.38 -8.49 -11.04
N ALA A 302 -9.71 -7.50 -10.47
CA ALA A 302 -8.29 -7.25 -10.66
C ALA A 302 -7.39 -8.41 -10.22
N THR A 303 -7.65 -8.95 -9.03
CA THR A 303 -6.88 -10.09 -8.51
C THR A 303 -7.16 -11.35 -9.29
N GLY A 304 -8.41 -11.60 -9.71
CA GLY A 304 -8.75 -12.67 -10.64
C GLY A 304 -8.04 -12.52 -11.98
N TYR A 305 -8.04 -11.32 -12.58
CA TYR A 305 -7.30 -11.01 -13.80
C TYR A 305 -5.81 -11.38 -13.65
N TYR A 306 -5.18 -10.97 -12.54
CA TYR A 306 -3.77 -11.27 -12.30
C TYR A 306 -3.52 -12.77 -12.11
N GLU A 307 -4.30 -13.43 -11.25
CA GLU A 307 -4.15 -14.87 -10.95
C GLU A 307 -4.36 -15.75 -12.18
N PHE A 308 -5.34 -15.43 -13.04
CA PHE A 308 -5.67 -16.26 -14.19
C PHE A 308 -4.86 -15.95 -15.44
N LEU A 309 -4.47 -14.68 -15.67
CA LEU A 309 -3.86 -14.26 -16.95
C LEU A 309 -2.39 -13.88 -16.83
N MET A 310 -1.94 -13.41 -15.66
CA MET A 310 -0.59 -12.87 -15.51
C MET A 310 0.34 -13.78 -14.71
N ARG A 311 -0.19 -14.51 -13.72
CA ARG A 311 0.62 -15.32 -12.82
C ARG A 311 1.15 -16.57 -13.51
N ASP A 312 2.47 -16.75 -13.46
CA ASP A 312 3.15 -17.95 -13.91
C ASP A 312 3.55 -18.83 -12.71
N SER A 313 2.76 -19.87 -12.44
CA SER A 313 3.01 -20.80 -11.35
C SER A 313 4.29 -21.61 -11.54
N LEU A 314 4.73 -21.88 -12.78
CA LEU A 314 5.98 -22.60 -13.02
C LEU A 314 7.18 -21.73 -12.64
N GLN A 315 7.16 -20.44 -12.96
CA GLN A 315 8.20 -19.52 -12.52
C GLN A 315 8.25 -19.37 -11.01
N LYS A 316 7.10 -19.34 -10.33
CA LYS A 316 7.04 -19.32 -8.86
C LYS A 316 7.68 -20.57 -8.27
N ILE A 317 7.39 -21.75 -8.81
CA ILE A 317 7.99 -23.01 -8.38
C ILE A 317 9.50 -23.01 -8.67
N HIS A 318 9.91 -22.60 -9.86
CA HIS A 318 11.32 -22.55 -10.26
C HIS A 318 12.16 -21.64 -9.36
N LYS A 319 11.60 -20.51 -8.91
CA LYS A 319 12.24 -19.61 -7.94
C LYS A 319 12.15 -20.08 -6.49
N GLY A 320 11.55 -21.24 -6.21
CA GLY A 320 11.40 -21.79 -4.87
C GLY A 320 10.34 -21.10 -4.00
N HIS A 321 9.39 -20.39 -4.61
CA HIS A 321 8.32 -19.67 -3.91
C HIS A 321 7.00 -20.44 -3.86
N ALA A 322 6.92 -21.60 -4.51
CA ALA A 322 5.78 -22.50 -4.48
C ALA A 322 6.25 -23.94 -4.73
N GLU A 323 5.43 -24.90 -4.33
CA GLU A 323 5.61 -26.32 -4.65
C GLU A 323 4.38 -26.83 -5.38
N HIS A 324 4.57 -27.81 -6.25
CA HIS A 324 3.45 -28.53 -6.87
C HIS A 324 2.75 -29.38 -5.80
N GLU A 325 1.42 -29.53 -5.89
CA GLU A 325 0.61 -30.22 -4.87
C GLU A 325 1.06 -31.68 -4.65
N GLU A 326 1.37 -32.39 -5.74
CA GLU A 326 1.94 -33.75 -5.71
C GLU A 326 3.49 -33.76 -5.54
N GLY A 327 4.08 -32.66 -5.09
CA GLY A 327 5.53 -32.51 -4.95
C GLY A 327 6.30 -32.58 -6.27
N GLU A 328 7.59 -32.91 -6.19
CA GLU A 328 8.49 -32.94 -7.35
C GLU A 328 8.13 -34.02 -8.39
N GLU A 329 7.53 -35.13 -7.97
CA GLU A 329 7.09 -36.19 -8.86
C GLU A 329 5.95 -35.71 -9.77
N GLY A 330 4.97 -35.02 -9.20
CA GLY A 330 3.88 -34.42 -9.97
C GLY A 330 4.36 -33.35 -10.93
N LEU A 331 5.31 -32.50 -10.49
CA LEU A 331 5.92 -31.48 -11.35
C LEU A 331 6.67 -32.13 -12.53
N SER A 332 7.45 -33.17 -12.27
CA SER A 332 8.19 -33.91 -13.31
C SER A 332 7.24 -34.56 -14.31
N ARG A 333 6.13 -35.15 -13.86
CA ARG A 333 5.08 -35.72 -14.72
C ARG A 333 4.40 -34.66 -15.59
N TYR A 334 4.13 -33.48 -15.03
CA TYR A 334 3.57 -32.37 -15.80
C TYR A 334 4.56 -31.90 -16.87
N LEU A 335 5.81 -31.65 -16.48
CA LEU A 335 6.84 -31.17 -17.40
C LEU A 335 7.08 -32.19 -18.53
N SER A 336 7.16 -33.48 -18.24
CA SER A 336 7.34 -34.50 -19.29
C SER A 336 6.16 -34.55 -20.26
N LYS A 337 4.92 -34.37 -19.76
CA LYS A 337 3.72 -34.28 -20.61
C LYS A 337 3.74 -33.05 -21.53
N VAL A 338 4.30 -31.93 -21.09
CA VAL A 338 4.29 -30.66 -21.83
C VAL A 338 5.47 -30.54 -22.79
N THR A 339 6.68 -30.91 -22.35
CA THR A 339 7.92 -30.78 -23.15
C THR A 339 8.21 -32.00 -24.00
N GLY A 340 7.59 -33.16 -23.69
CA GLY A 340 7.91 -34.44 -24.32
C GLY A 340 9.29 -35.00 -23.92
N MET A 341 9.95 -34.39 -22.95
CA MET A 341 11.25 -34.81 -22.43
C MET A 341 11.09 -35.34 -21.01
N ASP A 342 11.66 -36.52 -20.73
CA ASP A 342 11.78 -37.00 -19.37
C ASP A 342 12.67 -36.04 -18.58
N VAL A 343 12.10 -35.37 -17.58
CA VAL A 343 12.83 -34.44 -16.73
C VAL A 343 13.66 -35.27 -15.74
N PRO A 344 14.98 -35.06 -15.67
CA PRO A 344 15.83 -35.80 -14.74
C PRO A 344 15.36 -35.63 -13.29
N SER A 345 15.43 -36.71 -12.53
CA SER A 345 15.05 -36.75 -11.13
C SER A 345 15.81 -35.69 -10.30
N ALA A 346 15.29 -35.31 -9.14
CA ALA A 346 15.96 -34.35 -8.24
C ALA A 346 17.41 -34.76 -7.89
N THR A 347 17.66 -36.06 -7.81
CA THR A 347 18.98 -36.66 -7.61
C THR A 347 19.95 -36.36 -8.77
N GLU A 348 19.46 -36.35 -10.00
CA GLU A 348 20.25 -36.03 -11.20
C GLU A 348 20.46 -34.51 -11.36
N ARG A 349 19.49 -33.68 -10.94
CA ARG A 349 19.64 -32.21 -10.89
C ARG A 349 20.63 -31.77 -9.81
N GLY A 350 20.63 -32.42 -8.64
CA GLY A 350 21.66 -32.22 -7.61
C GLY A 350 23.06 -32.59 -8.11
N ALA A 351 23.17 -33.68 -8.87
CA ALA A 351 24.44 -34.09 -9.51
C ALA A 351 24.89 -33.14 -10.64
N MET A 352 23.96 -32.59 -11.43
CA MET A 352 24.27 -31.58 -12.45
C MET A 352 24.67 -30.21 -11.87
N ASN A 353 24.03 -29.77 -10.78
CA ASN A 353 24.42 -28.54 -10.08
C ASN A 353 25.82 -28.67 -9.45
N ALA A 354 26.16 -29.85 -8.93
CA ALA A 354 27.50 -30.17 -8.45
C ALA A 354 28.55 -30.24 -9.60
N ALA A 355 28.17 -30.68 -10.79
CA ALA A 355 29.05 -30.75 -11.96
C ALA A 355 29.27 -29.39 -12.67
N ASN A 356 28.29 -28.47 -12.58
CA ASN A 356 28.34 -27.13 -13.20
C ASN A 356 28.82 -26.02 -12.25
N GLY A 357 29.34 -26.37 -11.06
CA GLY A 357 29.92 -25.39 -10.14
C GLY A 357 28.93 -24.38 -9.55
N ILE A 358 27.61 -24.63 -9.66
CA ILE A 358 26.60 -23.83 -8.95
C ILE A 358 26.51 -24.42 -7.55
N ILE A 359 27.42 -23.93 -6.70
CA ILE A 359 27.45 -24.20 -5.27
C ILE A 359 26.12 -23.72 -4.67
N GLU A 360 25.36 -24.67 -4.12
CA GLU A 360 24.26 -24.41 -3.21
C GLU A 360 24.64 -23.40 -2.12
N LYS A 361 23.67 -22.55 -1.76
CA LYS A 361 23.67 -21.53 -0.69
C LYS A 361 24.15 -20.15 -1.12
N GLN A 362 23.23 -19.41 -1.71
CA GLN A 362 23.01 -18.04 -1.25
C GLN A 362 21.71 -18.03 -0.43
N PHE A 363 21.89 -18.10 0.89
CA PHE A 363 20.97 -17.46 1.84
C PHE A 363 21.19 -15.95 1.78
#